data_AF-A0A519KK85-F1
#
_entry.id   AF-A0A519KK85-F1
#
_cell.length_a   1.000
_cell.length_b   1.000
_cell.length_c   1.000
_cell.angle_alpha   90.00
_cell.angle_beta   90.00
_cell.angle_gamma   90.00
#
_symmetry.space_group_name_H-M   'P 1'
#
loop_
_entity.id
_entity.type
_entity.pdbx_description
1 polymer ?
#
loop_
_entity_poly.entity_id
_entity_poly.type
_entity_poly.pdbx_seq_one_letter_code
_entity_poly.pdbx_strand_id
1 'polypeptide(L)' 'YDKLYIGGGNSKQIDFKLDENIKVVSNRDGIKGGAKLWKLADGNNIVTLSPAK' A
#
# COMPACT_ATOMS: atom_id res chain seq x y z
N TYR A 1 -11.43 10.71 -12.44
CA TYR A 1 -10.66 9.70 -11.70
C TYR A 1 -11.58 8.50 -11.51
N ASP A 2 -11.08 7.29 -11.75
CA ASP A 2 -11.93 6.09 -11.65
C ASP A 2 -12.01 5.55 -10.22
N LYS A 3 -10.93 5.70 -9.44
CA LYS A 3 -10.87 5.36 -8.01
C LYS A 3 -9.93 6.30 -7.25
N LEU A 4 -10.31 6.67 -6.03
CA LEU A 4 -9.48 7.45 -5.10
C LEU A 4 -9.14 6.61 -3.87
N TYR A 5 -7.87 6.52 -3.52
CA TYR A 5 -7.41 5.81 -2.33
C TYR A 5 -6.89 6.81 -1.29
N ILE A 6 -7.49 6.83 -0.10
CA ILE A 6 -7.11 7.74 0.98
C ILE A 6 -6.46 6.93 2.09
N GLY A 7 -5.19 7.21 2.41
CA GLY A 7 -4.41 6.48 3.41
C GLY A 7 -3.79 7.40 4.47
N GLY A 8 -2.82 6.86 5.21
CA GLY A 8 -2.10 7.59 6.27
C GLY A 8 -2.75 7.46 7.65
N GLY A 9 -2.19 8.16 8.65
CA GLY A 9 -2.68 8.10 10.04
C GLY A 9 -4.02 8.80 10.23
N ASN A 10 -4.23 9.92 9.54
CA ASN A 10 -5.41 10.77 9.69
C ASN A 10 -6.62 10.28 8.89
N SER A 11 -6.46 9.31 7.98
CA SER A 11 -7.61 8.73 7.26
C SER A 11 -8.60 8.03 8.19
N LYS A 12 -8.18 7.69 9.42
CA LYS A 12 -9.04 7.18 10.50
C LYS A 12 -10.02 8.22 11.06
N GLN A 13 -9.77 9.51 10.82
CA GLN A 13 -10.61 10.61 11.30
C GLN A 13 -11.70 10.98 10.29
N ILE A 14 -11.78 10.29 9.15
CA ILE A 14 -12.86 10.48 8.17
C ILE A 14 -14.13 9.87 8.75
N ASP A 15 -15.10 10.73 9.06
CA ASP A 15 -16.38 10.39 9.67
C ASP A 15 -17.59 10.63 8.74
N PHE A 16 -17.35 11.21 7.58
CA PHE A 16 -18.37 11.46 6.56
C PHE A 16 -18.47 10.31 5.56
N LYS A 17 -19.64 10.21 4.91
CA LYS A 17 -19.91 9.18 3.92
C LYS A 17 -19.06 9.44 2.68
N LEU A 18 -18.28 8.44 2.29
CA LEU A 18 -17.49 8.47 1.08
C LEU A 18 -18.27 7.85 -0.08
N ASP A 19 -18.07 8.38 -1.29
CA ASP A 19 -18.62 7.81 -2.52
C ASP A 19 -17.98 6.45 -2.84
N GLU A 20 -18.69 5.62 -3.61
CA GLU A 20 -18.33 4.22 -3.90
C GLU A 20 -16.98 4.06 -4.61
N ASN A 21 -16.51 5.11 -5.28
CA ASN A 21 -15.22 5.19 -5.95
C ASN A 21 -14.07 5.59 -5.01
N ILE A 22 -14.34 5.89 -3.73
CA ILE A 22 -13.34 6.28 -2.74
C ILE A 22 -13.14 5.16 -1.73
N LYS A 23 -11.89 4.73 -1.56
CA LYS A 23 -11.50 3.68 -0.61
C LYS A 23 -10.49 4.19 0.39
N VAL A 24 -10.83 4.09 1.67
CA VAL A 24 -9.86 4.31 2.76
C VAL A 24 -8.96 3.07 2.86
N VAL A 25 -7.65 3.29 2.82
CA VAL A 25 -6.64 2.23 2.94
C VAL A 25 -5.82 2.43 4.22
N SER A 26 -5.38 1.32 4.83
CA SER A 26 -4.55 1.42 6.02
C SER A 26 -3.12 1.84 5.66
N ASN A 27 -2.42 2.46 6.60
CA ASN A 27 -1.00 2.81 6.42
C ASN A 27 -0.13 1.57 6.12
N ARG A 28 -0.50 0.41 6.69
CA ARG A 28 0.16 -0.87 6.43
C ARG A 28 0.01 -1.30 4.97
N ASP A 29 -1.17 -1.09 4.38
CA ASP A 29 -1.45 -1.42 2.98
C ASP A 29 -0.72 -0.48 2.02
N GLY A 30 -0.62 0.81 2.37
CA GLY A 30 0.18 1.78 1.61
C GLY A 30 1.66 1.41 1.53
N ILE A 31 2.27 1.03 2.65
CA ILE A 31 3.69 0.60 2.69
C ILE A 31 3.89 -0.71 1.93
N LYS A 32 3.00 -1.70 2.10
CA LYS A 32 3.06 -2.96 1.32
C LYS A 32 2.91 -2.72 -0.17
N GLY A 33 1.99 -1.83 -0.57
CA GLY A 33 1.77 -1.43 -1.95
C GLY A 33 3.01 -0.78 -2.57
N GLY A 34 3.61 0.18 -1.87
CA GLY A 34 4.85 0.83 -2.30
C GLY A 34 5.99 -0.18 -2.48
N ALA A 35 6.24 -1.04 -1.48
CA ALA A 35 7.26 -2.08 -1.59
C ALA A 35 7.00 -3.05 -2.76
N LYS A 36 5.73 -3.39 -3.02
CA LYS A 36 5.35 -4.26 -4.15
C LYS A 36 5.51 -3.55 -5.50
N LEU A 37 5.23 -2.24 -5.59
CA LEU A 37 5.43 -1.45 -6.79
C LEU A 37 6.90 -1.47 -7.22
N TRP A 38 7.82 -1.25 -6.27
CA TRP A 38 9.26 -1.34 -6.52
C TRP A 38 9.68 -2.77 -6.90
N LYS A 39 9.17 -3.80 -6.21
CA LYS A 39 9.45 -5.21 -6.59
C LYS A 39 8.97 -5.59 -8.00
N LEU A 40 7.82 -5.06 -8.43
CA LEU A 40 7.29 -5.29 -9.77
C LEU A 40 8.08 -4.53 -10.84
N ALA A 41 8.52 -3.30 -10.53
CA ALA A 41 9.28 -2.46 -11.45
C ALA A 41 10.71 -2.98 -11.67
N ASP A 42 11.33 -3.57 -10.65
CA ASP A 42 12.73 -4.00 -10.72
C ASP A 42 12.93 -5.34 -11.43
N GLY A 43 11.89 -6.17 -11.61
CA GLY A 43 12.04 -7.52 -12.17
C GLY A 43 12.98 -8.46 -11.40
N ASN A 44 13.56 -7.99 -10.29
CA ASN A 44 14.66 -8.64 -9.59
C ASN A 44 14.12 -9.55 -8.49
N ASN A 45 14.37 -10.86 -8.65
CA ASN A 45 14.17 -11.89 -7.64
C ASN A 45 15.05 -11.58 -6.42
N ILE A 46 14.49 -10.91 -5.43
CA ILE A 46 15.17 -10.67 -4.14
C ILE A 46 15.25 -12.01 -3.40
N VAL A 47 16.40 -12.68 -3.50
CA VAL A 47 16.70 -13.92 -2.76
C VAL A 47 17.37 -13.56 -1.43
N THR A 48 16.71 -13.93 -0.33
CA THR A 48 17.33 -13.86 0.99
C THR A 48 18.32 -15.02 1.12
N LEU A 49 19.61 -14.73 1.07
CA LEU A 49 20.65 -15.69 1.45
C LEU A 49 20.81 -15.66 2.96
N SER A 50 20.15 -16.60 3.64
CA SER A 50 20.43 -16.86 5.05
C SER A 50 21.84 -17.43 5.18
N PRO A 51 22.67 -16.94 6.12
CA PRO A 51 24.00 -17.50 6.32
C PRO A 51 23.88 -18.97 6.75
N ALA A 52 24.68 -19.83 6.12
CA ALA A 52 24.80 -21.22 6.55
C ALA A 52 25.43 -21.26 7.95
N LYS A 53 24.83 -22.09 8.81
CA LYS A 53 25.15 -22.22 10.24
C LYS A 53 26.56 -22.74 10.49
#